data_AF-A0A1F3SSN7-F1
#
_entry.id   AF-A0A1F3SSN7-F1
#
_cell.length_a   1.000
_cell.length_b   1.000
_cell.length_c   1.000
_cell.angle_alpha   90.00
_cell.angle_beta   90.00
_cell.angle_gamma   90.00
#
_symmetry.space_group_name_H-M   'P 1'
#
loop_
_entity.id
_entity.type
_entity.pdbx_description
1 polymer ?
#
loop_
_entity_poly.entity_id
_entity_poly.type
_entity_poly.pdbx_seq_one_letter_code
_entity_poly.pdbx_strand_id
1 'polypeptide(L)'
;MIWYATKCIICESPRIITFKKKKFEMNTHSNWVAESTLELLDEIECRASYKFCTACNHFFRDPLYTDSLLYTENASNVRAKAYKKYTGGDYNAEAVIAVGGNVKKGFEFTANQLIKQAVIAKRIGKKFLKQNPGQKIKILDYGAGAGYFIDLYELIFNKVLCFKDVEFYAYDLGTQEASSTQRKGAKFIVDLEELKRIAPFDIICCSDVLEHIASPVEFTKQISHLLRENGTLFLEVPLELNALREQTGPSFHISCFTKNSLRMLLALSGFSKISVYANAFSSYRGAPCSTVQAVGVKSSTPGRFYFPRWCSLITDLLKSFIAGVVRVLTRKIEKQ
;
A
#
# COMPACT_ATOMS: atom_id res chain seq x y z
N MET A 1 6.37 -8.99 -18.43
CA MET A 1 5.18 -9.89 -18.42
C MET A 1 3.95 -9.17 -17.86
N ILE A 2 3.26 -8.50 -18.76
CA ILE A 2 2.01 -7.77 -18.51
C ILE A 2 0.81 -8.72 -18.67
N TRP A 3 -0.28 -8.52 -17.91
CA TRP A 3 -1.56 -9.23 -18.15
C TRP A 3 -2.78 -8.34 -17.89
N TYR A 4 -3.92 -8.73 -18.45
CA TYR A 4 -5.15 -7.94 -18.41
C TYR A 4 -6.22 -8.63 -17.58
N ALA A 5 -6.73 -7.95 -16.56
CA ALA A 5 -7.66 -8.56 -15.61
C ALA A 5 -9.11 -8.57 -16.13
N THR A 6 -9.72 -9.73 -16.35
CA THR A 6 -11.14 -9.84 -16.76
C THR A 6 -12.11 -9.72 -15.57
N LYS A 7 -11.60 -9.88 -14.36
CA LYS A 7 -12.35 -9.85 -13.08
C LYS A 7 -11.67 -8.92 -12.08
N CYS A 8 -12.36 -8.60 -10.99
CA CYS A 8 -11.77 -7.83 -9.88
C CYS A 8 -10.63 -8.61 -9.21
N ILE A 9 -9.50 -7.94 -8.97
CA ILE A 9 -8.30 -8.51 -8.36
C ILE A 9 -8.43 -8.74 -6.84
N ILE A 10 -9.59 -8.40 -6.26
CA ILE A 10 -9.93 -8.65 -4.84
C ILE A 10 -11.06 -9.68 -4.70
N CYS A 11 -12.25 -9.45 -5.28
CA CYS A 11 -13.40 -10.37 -5.13
C CYS A 11 -13.64 -11.31 -6.30
N GLU A 12 -12.82 -11.24 -7.35
CA GLU A 12 -13.05 -12.01 -8.59
C GLU A 12 -14.40 -11.73 -9.26
N SER A 13 -15.12 -10.68 -8.83
CA SER A 13 -16.39 -10.31 -9.44
C SER A 13 -16.17 -9.86 -10.88
N PRO A 14 -17.01 -10.31 -11.83
CA PRO A 14 -16.98 -9.81 -13.21
C PRO A 14 -17.62 -8.42 -13.35
N ARG A 15 -18.16 -7.84 -12.27
CA ARG A 15 -18.92 -6.57 -12.31
C ARG A 15 -18.00 -5.34 -12.37
N ILE A 16 -17.21 -5.26 -13.43
CA ILE A 16 -16.19 -4.23 -13.68
C ILE A 16 -16.68 -3.18 -14.68
N ILE A 17 -16.49 -1.91 -14.32
CA ILE A 17 -16.63 -0.77 -15.24
C ILE A 17 -15.23 -0.36 -15.67
N THR A 18 -14.96 -0.32 -16.98
CA THR A 18 -13.68 0.11 -17.55
C THR A 18 -13.82 1.49 -18.19
N PHE A 19 -12.88 2.40 -17.94
CA PHE A 19 -12.91 3.77 -18.47
C PHE A 19 -11.50 4.31 -18.73
N LYS A 20 -11.42 5.43 -19.48
CA LYS A 20 -10.18 6.07 -19.95
C LYS A 20 -9.19 5.07 -20.57
N LYS A 21 -9.62 4.37 -21.62
CA LYS A 21 -8.75 3.46 -22.38
C LYS A 21 -7.79 4.27 -23.24
N LYS A 22 -6.48 4.03 -23.13
CA LYS A 22 -5.45 4.73 -23.92
C LYS A 22 -4.30 3.77 -24.25
N LYS A 23 -3.77 3.87 -25.47
CA LYS A 23 -2.55 3.16 -25.88
C LYS A 23 -1.32 3.97 -25.44
N PHE A 24 -0.32 3.27 -24.92
CA PHE A 24 0.99 3.81 -24.56
C PHE A 24 2.04 3.08 -25.38
N GLU A 25 2.97 3.84 -25.95
CA GLU A 25 4.07 3.33 -26.76
C GLU A 25 5.37 4.01 -26.28
N MET A 26 6.45 3.26 -26.24
CA MET A 26 7.77 3.82 -25.93
C MET A 26 8.14 4.98 -26.87
N ASN A 27 8.90 5.94 -26.38
CA ASN A 27 9.42 7.09 -27.14
C ASN A 27 8.37 8.07 -27.69
N THR A 28 7.13 8.00 -27.22
CA THR A 28 6.06 8.96 -27.58
C THR A 28 5.96 10.16 -26.63
N HIS A 29 6.91 10.33 -25.71
CA HIS A 29 6.91 11.40 -24.70
C HIS A 29 5.60 11.50 -23.87
N SER A 30 4.94 10.37 -23.62
CA SER A 30 3.63 10.34 -22.96
C SER A 30 3.71 10.68 -21.47
N ASN A 31 4.44 9.90 -20.68
CA ASN A 31 4.87 10.25 -19.32
C ASN A 31 6.06 9.35 -18.89
N TRP A 32 6.98 9.87 -18.09
CA TRP A 32 8.22 9.18 -17.69
C TRP A 32 7.99 7.91 -16.85
N VAL A 33 6.92 7.84 -16.06
CA VAL A 33 6.54 6.66 -15.25
C VAL A 33 6.08 5.53 -16.17
N ALA A 34 5.23 5.83 -17.16
CA ALA A 34 4.77 4.84 -18.12
C ALA A 34 5.94 4.31 -18.96
N GLU A 35 6.80 5.19 -19.45
CA GLU A 35 7.97 4.80 -20.28
C GLU A 35 8.96 3.94 -19.49
N SER A 36 9.35 4.37 -18.28
CA SER A 36 10.24 3.57 -17.43
C SER A 36 9.63 2.25 -16.99
N THR A 37 8.31 2.19 -16.79
CA THR A 37 7.62 0.93 -16.47
C THR A 37 7.61 -0.02 -17.66
N LEU A 38 7.38 0.48 -18.88
CA LEU A 38 7.44 -0.33 -20.10
C LEU A 38 8.86 -0.89 -20.33
N GLU A 39 9.89 -0.04 -20.16
CA GLU A 39 11.30 -0.47 -20.24
C GLU A 39 11.63 -1.57 -19.22
N LEU A 40 11.19 -1.42 -17.97
CA LEU A 40 11.43 -2.41 -16.91
C LEU A 40 10.70 -3.74 -17.12
N LEU A 41 9.61 -3.72 -17.88
CA LEU A 41 8.82 -4.91 -18.18
C LEU A 41 9.26 -5.59 -19.48
N ASP A 42 10.23 -5.01 -20.20
CA ASP A 42 10.67 -5.37 -21.55
C ASP A 42 9.51 -5.33 -22.58
N GLU A 43 8.74 -4.24 -22.54
CA GLU A 43 7.53 -4.06 -23.35
C GLU A 43 7.62 -2.76 -24.15
N ILE A 44 7.27 -2.79 -25.44
CA ILE A 44 7.32 -1.58 -26.29
C ILE A 44 6.01 -0.78 -26.30
N GLU A 45 4.90 -1.41 -25.94
CA GLU A 45 3.58 -0.79 -25.87
C GLU A 45 2.64 -1.47 -24.88
N CYS A 46 1.61 -0.74 -24.40
CA CYS A 46 0.50 -1.34 -23.65
C CYS A 46 -0.82 -0.57 -23.86
N ARG A 47 -1.95 -1.21 -23.56
CA ARG A 47 -3.26 -0.55 -23.52
C ARG A 47 -3.68 -0.32 -22.07
N ALA A 48 -3.52 0.89 -21.58
CA ALA A 48 -3.89 1.19 -20.20
C ALA A 48 -5.36 1.59 -20.06
N SER A 49 -5.98 1.22 -18.93
CA SER A 49 -7.31 1.67 -18.56
C SER A 49 -7.48 1.67 -17.04
N TYR A 50 -8.50 2.38 -16.55
CA TYR A 50 -8.94 2.25 -15.16
C TYR A 50 -10.13 1.30 -15.07
N LYS A 51 -10.13 0.47 -14.04
CA LYS A 51 -11.20 -0.47 -13.74
C LYS A 51 -11.78 -0.18 -12.35
N PHE A 52 -13.09 -0.16 -12.28
CA PHE A 52 -13.85 -0.03 -11.04
C PHE A 52 -14.72 -1.26 -10.82
N CYS A 53 -14.51 -1.95 -9.71
CA CYS A 53 -15.36 -3.06 -9.31
C CYS A 53 -16.57 -2.56 -8.54
N THR A 54 -17.75 -2.77 -9.10
CA THR A 54 -19.01 -2.35 -8.46
C THR A 54 -19.44 -3.26 -7.31
N ALA A 55 -18.82 -4.44 -7.16
CA ALA A 55 -19.11 -5.38 -6.08
C ALA A 55 -18.40 -5.00 -4.77
N CYS A 56 -17.15 -4.54 -4.85
CA CYS A 56 -16.34 -4.20 -3.67
C CYS A 56 -15.84 -2.76 -3.61
N ASN A 57 -16.21 -1.95 -4.60
CA ASN A 57 -15.79 -0.56 -4.75
C ASN A 57 -14.26 -0.40 -4.84
N HIS A 58 -13.56 -1.38 -5.42
CA HIS A 58 -12.12 -1.29 -5.67
C HIS A 58 -11.83 -0.61 -7.00
N PHE A 59 -10.86 0.29 -7.01
CA PHE A 59 -10.30 0.86 -8.24
C PHE A 59 -8.93 0.26 -8.48
N PHE A 60 -8.64 -0.13 -9.72
CA PHE A 60 -7.32 -0.61 -10.10
C PHE A 60 -7.00 -0.25 -11.55
N ARG A 61 -5.71 -0.16 -11.85
CA ARG A 61 -5.18 0.06 -13.19
C ARG A 61 -5.08 -1.27 -13.92
N ASP A 62 -5.22 -1.19 -15.23
CA ASP A 62 -5.00 -2.28 -16.16
C ASP A 62 -4.07 -1.74 -17.26
N PRO A 63 -3.09 -2.51 -17.74
CA PRO A 63 -2.84 -3.88 -17.34
C PRO A 63 -2.17 -4.00 -15.96
N LEU A 64 -2.19 -5.20 -15.41
CA LEU A 64 -1.37 -5.60 -14.28
C LEU A 64 0.00 -6.11 -14.75
N TYR A 65 0.97 -6.10 -13.86
CA TYR A 65 2.34 -6.51 -14.14
C TYR A 65 3.03 -6.97 -12.86
N THR A 66 4.15 -7.68 -13.03
CA THR A 66 5.03 -8.07 -11.94
C THR A 66 5.64 -6.83 -11.32
N ASP A 67 5.22 -6.54 -10.09
CA ASP A 67 5.58 -5.38 -9.29
C ASP A 67 7.00 -5.49 -8.72
N SER A 68 7.49 -6.68 -8.40
CA SER A 68 8.86 -6.85 -7.86
C SER A 68 9.97 -6.31 -8.78
N LEU A 69 9.76 -6.35 -10.11
CA LEU A 69 10.69 -5.80 -11.10
C LEU A 69 10.87 -4.29 -10.97
N LEU A 70 9.87 -3.60 -10.42
CA LEU A 70 9.82 -2.15 -10.27
C LEU A 70 10.60 -1.61 -9.07
N TYR A 71 11.08 -2.49 -8.18
CA TYR A 71 11.77 -2.14 -6.94
C TYR A 71 13.18 -2.74 -6.87
N THR A 72 13.75 -3.08 -8.02
CA THR A 72 15.17 -3.49 -8.14
C THR A 72 16.10 -2.29 -8.22
N GLU A 73 17.39 -2.47 -7.93
CA GLU A 73 18.40 -1.43 -8.14
C GLU A 73 18.42 -0.92 -9.59
N ASN A 74 18.27 -1.83 -10.55
CA ASN A 74 18.11 -1.49 -11.96
C ASN A 74 16.88 -0.60 -12.20
N ALA A 75 15.76 -0.86 -11.52
CA ALA A 75 14.54 -0.05 -11.63
C ALA A 75 14.72 1.40 -11.19
N SER A 76 15.44 1.63 -10.09
CA SER A 76 15.78 2.97 -9.63
C SER A 76 16.60 3.73 -10.68
N ASN A 77 17.58 3.07 -11.31
CA ASN A 77 18.42 3.66 -12.36
C ASN A 77 17.64 3.97 -13.64
N VAL A 78 16.80 3.05 -14.11
CA VAL A 78 15.95 3.27 -15.29
C VAL A 78 14.99 4.44 -15.06
N ARG A 79 14.37 4.51 -13.88
CA ARG A 79 13.49 5.63 -13.52
C ARG A 79 14.23 6.95 -13.42
N ALA A 80 15.45 6.94 -12.87
CA ALA A 80 16.25 8.16 -12.78
C ALA A 80 16.57 8.75 -14.16
N LYS A 81 16.95 7.89 -15.11
CA LYS A 81 17.18 8.27 -16.51
C LYS A 81 15.91 8.83 -17.16
N ALA A 82 14.78 8.12 -17.02
CA ALA A 82 13.52 8.56 -17.58
C ALA A 82 13.04 9.89 -16.98
N TYR A 83 13.09 10.04 -15.66
CA TYR A 83 12.71 11.29 -14.98
C TYR A 83 13.58 12.47 -15.45
N LYS A 84 14.90 12.28 -15.55
CA LYS A 84 15.83 13.30 -16.04
C LYS A 84 15.58 13.69 -17.49
N LYS A 85 15.31 12.72 -18.36
CA LYS A 85 14.93 12.94 -19.76
C LYS A 85 13.69 13.84 -19.88
N TYR A 86 12.69 13.67 -19.01
CA TYR A 86 11.41 14.38 -19.10
C TYR A 86 11.36 15.70 -18.34
N THR A 87 12.10 15.82 -17.23
CA THR A 87 12.01 16.98 -16.33
C THR A 87 13.28 17.85 -16.33
N GLY A 88 14.40 17.32 -16.83
CA GLY A 88 15.73 17.92 -16.68
C GLY A 88 16.31 17.85 -15.26
N GLY A 89 15.53 17.38 -14.27
CA GLY A 89 15.95 17.25 -12.88
C GLY A 89 16.48 15.87 -12.53
N ASP A 90 17.14 15.75 -11.38
CA ASP A 90 17.58 14.46 -10.87
C ASP A 90 16.44 13.78 -10.10
N TYR A 91 16.24 12.49 -10.39
CA TYR A 91 15.26 11.68 -9.69
C TYR A 91 15.77 11.34 -8.31
N ASN A 92 15.07 11.79 -7.29
CA ASN A 92 15.35 11.38 -5.94
C ASN A 92 14.25 10.40 -5.50
N ALA A 93 14.51 9.10 -5.70
CA ALA A 93 13.63 8.03 -5.24
C ALA A 93 13.39 8.10 -3.72
N GLU A 94 14.35 8.70 -3.01
CA GLU A 94 14.36 8.99 -1.58
C GLU A 94 14.16 10.48 -1.29
N ALA A 95 13.32 11.20 -2.06
CA ALA A 95 13.04 12.61 -1.85
C ALA A 95 12.32 12.93 -0.52
N VAL A 96 12.69 12.26 0.57
CA VAL A 96 12.60 12.73 1.94
C VAL A 96 13.90 12.42 2.72
N ILE A 97 15.07 12.71 2.17
CA ILE A 97 16.23 13.11 2.98
C ILE A 97 16.94 14.27 2.27
N ALA A 98 16.22 15.36 2.12
CA ALA A 98 16.83 16.67 2.15
C ALA A 98 15.93 17.56 2.98
N VAL A 99 15.99 17.36 4.31
CA VAL A 99 15.89 18.49 5.24
C VAL A 99 17.11 19.37 4.94
N GLY A 100 17.16 19.98 3.76
CA GLY A 100 18.24 20.84 3.31
C GLY A 100 18.20 22.08 4.17
N GLY A 101 18.88 22.04 5.32
CA GLY A 101 19.02 23.13 6.29
C GLY A 101 17.74 23.65 6.94
N ASN A 102 16.54 23.23 6.51
CA ASN A 102 15.28 23.79 6.97
C ASN A 102 14.73 23.02 8.18
N VAL A 103 15.16 23.46 9.37
CA VAL A 103 14.77 22.90 10.67
C VAL A 103 13.26 22.74 10.83
N LYS A 104 12.45 23.70 10.34
CA LYS A 104 10.98 23.63 10.41
C LYS A 104 10.42 22.43 9.65
N LYS A 105 10.90 22.17 8.43
CA LYS A 105 10.47 21.01 7.64
C LYS A 105 10.88 19.69 8.30
N GLY A 106 12.05 19.64 8.96
CA GLY A 106 12.48 18.49 9.73
C GLY A 106 11.58 18.19 10.94
N PHE A 107 11.15 19.24 11.66
CA PHE A 107 10.18 19.11 12.74
C PHE A 107 8.80 18.66 12.24
N GLU A 108 8.29 19.25 11.17
CA GLU A 108 7.01 18.86 10.57
C GLU A 108 7.03 17.40 10.12
N PHE A 109 8.11 16.95 9.46
CA PHE A 109 8.32 15.56 9.09
C PHE A 109 8.24 14.65 10.33
N THR A 110 9.04 14.93 11.36
CA THR A 110 9.09 14.13 12.59
C THR A 110 7.73 14.08 13.28
N ALA A 111 7.04 15.23 13.39
CA ALA A 111 5.73 15.32 14.02
C ALA A 111 4.66 14.51 13.28
N ASN A 112 4.60 14.61 11.95
CA ASN A 112 3.66 13.85 11.13
C ASN A 112 3.88 12.34 11.26
N GLN A 113 5.14 11.92 11.36
CA GLN A 113 5.50 10.52 11.55
C GLN A 113 5.14 10.02 12.94
N LEU A 114 5.39 10.81 13.99
CA LEU A 114 4.93 10.50 15.35
C LEU A 114 3.41 10.32 15.40
N ILE A 115 2.65 11.16 14.70
CA ILE A 115 1.19 11.04 14.61
C ILE A 115 0.79 9.73 13.92
N LYS A 116 1.40 9.38 12.77
CA LYS A 116 1.17 8.09 12.08
C LYS A 116 1.39 6.92 13.05
N GLN A 117 2.54 6.92 13.73
CA GLN A 117 2.90 5.85 14.65
C GLN A 117 1.98 5.78 15.88
N ALA A 118 1.58 6.93 16.43
CA ALA A 118 0.59 6.99 17.52
C ALA A 118 -0.79 6.46 17.09
N VAL A 119 -1.20 6.72 15.82
CA VAL A 119 -2.43 6.15 15.27
C VAL A 119 -2.32 4.64 15.17
N ILE A 120 -1.25 4.09 14.60
CA ILE A 120 -0.98 2.64 14.51
C ILE A 120 -1.07 2.00 15.90
N ALA A 121 -0.32 2.56 16.86
CA ALA A 121 -0.32 2.15 18.25
C ALA A 121 -1.72 2.21 18.89
N LYS A 122 -2.52 3.25 18.61
CA LYS A 122 -3.90 3.34 19.09
C LYS A 122 -4.80 2.28 18.47
N ARG A 123 -4.61 1.95 17.19
CA ARG A 123 -5.40 0.93 16.47
C ARG A 123 -5.10 -0.48 16.97
N ILE A 124 -3.83 -0.79 17.25
CA ILE A 124 -3.35 -2.12 17.63
C ILE A 124 -3.33 -2.29 19.16
N GLY A 125 -2.66 -1.36 19.85
CA GLY A 125 -2.09 -1.54 21.19
C GLY A 125 -3.10 -1.82 22.30
N LYS A 126 -4.19 -1.04 22.41
CA LYS A 126 -5.12 -1.20 23.54
C LYS A 126 -5.82 -2.56 23.58
N LYS A 127 -6.10 -3.15 22.41
CA LYS A 127 -6.78 -4.45 22.32
C LYS A 127 -5.78 -5.60 22.48
N PHE A 128 -4.61 -5.47 21.86
CA PHE A 128 -3.57 -6.48 21.90
C PHE A 128 -2.96 -6.63 23.31
N LEU A 129 -2.67 -5.52 24.01
CA LEU A 129 -2.14 -5.51 25.38
C LEU A 129 -3.05 -6.24 26.36
N LYS A 130 -4.36 -5.98 26.30
CA LYS A 130 -5.35 -6.65 27.16
C LYS A 130 -5.37 -8.16 26.98
N GLN A 131 -4.98 -8.65 25.81
CA GLN A 131 -5.02 -10.07 25.46
C GLN A 131 -3.70 -10.80 25.73
N ASN A 132 -2.58 -10.07 25.86
CA ASN A 132 -1.24 -10.64 26.01
C ASN A 132 -0.43 -9.89 27.08
N PRO A 133 -0.88 -9.82 28.35
CA PRO A 133 -0.17 -9.08 29.38
C PRO A 133 1.20 -9.71 29.70
N GLY A 134 2.25 -8.89 29.70
CA GLY A 134 3.59 -9.29 30.13
C GLY A 134 4.33 -10.27 29.19
N GLN A 135 3.80 -10.54 28.00
CA GLN A 135 4.47 -11.40 27.02
C GLN A 135 5.50 -10.62 26.22
N LYS A 136 6.57 -11.31 25.84
CA LYS A 136 7.48 -10.88 24.78
C LYS A 136 6.73 -10.86 23.45
N ILE A 137 6.87 -9.78 22.69
CA ILE A 137 6.15 -9.61 21.43
C ILE A 137 7.10 -9.31 20.27
N LYS A 138 6.87 -9.91 19.11
CA LYS A 138 7.60 -9.64 17.87
C LYS A 138 6.76 -8.78 16.95
N ILE A 139 7.27 -7.61 16.60
CA ILE A 139 6.63 -6.66 15.67
C ILE A 139 7.46 -6.59 14.39
N LEU A 140 6.80 -6.73 13.25
CA LEU A 140 7.40 -6.51 11.93
C LEU A 140 6.81 -5.28 11.26
N ASP A 141 7.67 -4.41 10.73
CA ASP A 141 7.32 -3.41 9.72
C ASP A 141 7.67 -3.96 8.33
N TYR A 142 6.65 -4.32 7.54
CA TYR A 142 6.80 -4.90 6.21
C TYR A 142 6.71 -3.80 5.16
N GLY A 143 7.76 -3.62 4.36
CA GLY A 143 7.95 -2.47 3.48
C GLY A 143 8.49 -1.25 4.24
N ALA A 144 9.45 -1.48 5.14
CA ALA A 144 9.97 -0.45 6.04
C ALA A 144 10.79 0.66 5.33
N GLY A 145 11.01 0.54 4.02
CA GLY A 145 11.97 1.35 3.27
C GLY A 145 13.34 1.30 3.95
N ALA A 146 13.96 2.46 4.12
CA ALA A 146 15.24 2.61 4.81
C ALA A 146 15.18 2.50 6.35
N GLY A 147 14.08 1.99 6.93
CA GLY A 147 13.99 1.72 8.36
C GLY A 147 13.92 2.97 9.25
N TYR A 148 13.68 4.15 8.69
CA TYR A 148 13.65 5.44 9.40
C TYR A 148 12.72 5.47 10.63
N PHE A 149 11.70 4.62 10.66
CA PHE A 149 10.61 4.69 11.62
C PHE A 149 10.74 3.68 12.76
N ILE A 150 11.75 2.83 12.75
CA ILE A 150 11.86 1.76 13.73
C ILE A 150 12.13 2.27 15.14
N ASP A 151 12.92 3.34 15.26
CA ASP A 151 13.17 4.04 16.52
C ASP A 151 11.85 4.62 17.12
N LEU A 152 10.92 5.06 16.25
CA LEU A 152 9.62 5.57 16.67
C LEU A 152 8.68 4.45 17.12
N TYR A 153 8.71 3.30 16.45
CA TYR A 153 7.99 2.11 16.89
C TYR A 153 8.45 1.68 18.28
N GLU A 154 9.77 1.62 18.51
CA GLU A 154 10.32 1.30 19.83
C GLU A 154 9.85 2.30 20.89
N LEU A 155 9.96 3.61 20.62
CA LEU A 155 9.50 4.65 21.53
C LEU A 155 8.03 4.48 21.91
N ILE A 156 7.15 4.30 20.93
CA ILE A 156 5.70 4.28 21.19
C ILE A 156 5.28 2.97 21.86
N PHE A 157 5.73 1.83 21.38
CA PHE A 157 5.32 0.54 21.95
C PHE A 157 5.96 0.31 23.33
N ASN A 158 7.24 0.61 23.51
CA ASN A 158 7.92 0.42 24.80
C ASN A 158 7.54 1.53 25.80
N LYS A 159 7.70 2.81 25.44
CA LYS A 159 7.56 3.91 26.41
C LYS A 159 6.14 4.43 26.58
N VAL A 160 5.33 4.46 25.51
CA VAL A 160 3.97 5.02 25.57
C VAL A 160 2.93 3.95 25.87
N LEU A 161 3.04 2.78 25.25
CA LEU A 161 2.14 1.66 25.45
C LEU A 161 2.60 0.68 26.54
N CYS A 162 3.79 0.88 27.10
CA CYS A 162 4.34 0.09 28.20
C CYS A 162 4.49 -1.42 27.90
N PHE A 163 4.76 -1.79 26.65
CA PHE A 163 5.20 -3.16 26.34
C PHE A 163 6.61 -3.37 26.90
N LYS A 164 6.78 -4.38 27.77
CA LYS A 164 8.02 -4.60 28.53
C LYS A 164 9.13 -5.28 27.74
N ASP A 165 8.78 -6.13 26.77
CA ASP A 165 9.74 -6.93 26.00
C ASP A 165 9.25 -7.01 24.54
N VAL A 166 9.83 -6.18 23.67
CA VAL A 166 9.46 -6.08 22.26
C VAL A 166 10.67 -6.27 21.38
N GLU A 167 10.58 -7.21 20.44
CA GLU A 167 11.53 -7.36 19.36
C GLU A 167 10.99 -6.70 18.10
N PHE A 168 11.73 -5.73 17.56
CA PHE A 168 11.38 -5.05 16.32
C PHE A 168 12.16 -5.59 15.14
N TYR A 169 11.44 -5.84 14.07
CA TYR A 169 11.96 -6.29 12.80
C TYR A 169 11.48 -5.36 11.69
N ALA A 170 12.34 -5.07 10.72
CA ALA A 170 12.00 -4.37 9.50
C ALA A 170 12.33 -5.26 8.31
N TYR A 171 11.45 -5.24 7.31
CA TYR A 171 11.70 -5.93 6.05
C TYR A 171 11.44 -4.99 4.87
N ASP A 172 12.37 -4.95 3.92
CA ASP A 172 12.18 -4.26 2.64
C ASP A 172 13.00 -4.93 1.53
N LEU A 173 12.44 -4.97 0.32
CA LEU A 173 13.08 -5.57 -0.86
C LEU A 173 14.09 -4.64 -1.53
N GLY A 174 13.94 -3.31 -1.38
CA GLY A 174 14.59 -2.31 -2.22
C GLY A 174 15.90 -1.73 -1.67
N THR A 175 16.37 -2.15 -0.49
CA THR A 175 17.37 -1.36 0.26
C THR A 175 18.59 -2.15 0.73
N GLN A 176 19.34 -2.75 -0.19
CA GLN A 176 20.69 -3.22 0.18
C GLN A 176 21.58 -2.05 0.65
N GLU A 177 21.40 -0.83 0.13
CA GLU A 177 22.19 0.34 0.54
C GLU A 177 21.70 1.00 1.84
N ALA A 178 20.38 1.06 2.09
CA ALA A 178 19.86 1.62 3.35
C ALA A 178 20.02 0.68 4.56
N SER A 179 20.33 -0.60 4.32
CA SER A 179 20.74 -1.57 5.34
C SER A 179 22.02 -1.16 6.08
N SER A 180 22.80 -0.22 5.52
CA SER A 180 23.98 0.37 6.17
C SER A 180 23.64 1.16 7.44
N THR A 181 22.37 1.50 7.67
CA THR A 181 21.89 2.00 8.96
C THR A 181 21.29 0.86 9.78
N GLN A 182 22.15 -0.01 10.35
CA GLN A 182 21.76 -0.78 11.54
C GLN A 182 21.38 0.23 12.63
N ARG A 183 20.10 0.57 12.70
CA ARG A 183 19.57 1.43 13.75
C ARG A 183 19.49 0.64 15.04
N LYS A 184 19.84 1.28 16.14
CA LYS A 184 19.86 0.63 17.46
C LYS A 184 18.45 0.11 17.77
N GLY A 185 18.35 -1.15 18.20
CA GLY A 185 17.10 -1.71 18.73
C GLY A 185 16.28 -2.57 17.77
N ALA A 186 16.66 -2.69 16.49
CA ALA A 186 15.89 -3.49 15.53
C ALA A 186 16.71 -4.26 14.50
N LYS A 187 16.16 -5.38 14.04
CA LYS A 187 16.78 -6.24 13.02
C LYS A 187 16.18 -5.94 11.64
N PHE A 188 17.00 -5.36 10.77
CA PHE A 188 16.64 -5.13 9.37
C PHE A 188 16.90 -6.39 8.53
N ILE A 189 15.95 -6.79 7.70
CA ILE A 189 15.97 -8.03 6.92
C ILE A 189 15.69 -7.68 5.46
N VAL A 190 16.53 -8.17 4.55
CA VAL A 190 16.35 -8.02 3.10
C VAL A 190 16.04 -9.34 2.39
N ASP A 191 16.31 -10.46 3.05
CA ASP A 191 16.02 -11.81 2.56
C ASP A 191 14.67 -12.32 3.09
N LEU A 192 13.76 -12.64 2.17
CA LEU A 192 12.46 -13.20 2.52
C LEU A 192 12.58 -14.57 3.21
N GLU A 193 13.59 -15.38 2.88
CA GLU A 193 13.81 -16.67 3.54
C GLU A 193 14.30 -16.49 4.97
N GLU A 194 15.14 -15.48 5.23
CA GLU A 194 15.46 -15.07 6.59
C GLU A 194 14.22 -14.59 7.37
N LEU A 195 13.37 -13.77 6.74
CA LEU A 195 12.12 -13.31 7.36
C LEU A 195 11.23 -14.49 7.76
N LYS A 196 11.08 -15.49 6.88
CA LYS A 196 10.31 -16.71 7.14
C LYS A 196 10.88 -17.53 8.30
N ARG A 197 12.22 -17.55 8.50
CA ARG A 197 12.85 -18.23 9.66
C ARG A 197 12.58 -17.53 10.99
N ILE A 198 12.38 -16.21 10.98
CA ILE A 198 12.14 -15.39 12.18
C ILE A 198 10.67 -15.44 12.64
N ALA A 199 9.76 -15.59 11.67
CA ALA A 199 8.34 -15.80 11.90
C ALA A 199 8.09 -16.96 12.89
N PRO A 200 6.96 -16.95 13.62
CA PRO A 200 5.83 -16.05 13.48
C PRO A 200 5.96 -14.72 14.24
N PHE A 201 5.28 -13.69 13.74
CA PHE A 201 5.15 -12.37 14.37
C PHE A 201 3.81 -12.22 15.12
N ASP A 202 3.81 -11.41 16.17
CA ASP A 202 2.61 -11.01 16.91
C ASP A 202 1.82 -9.93 16.18
N ILE A 203 2.54 -8.97 15.62
CA ILE A 203 2.01 -7.80 14.92
C ILE A 203 2.81 -7.62 13.64
N ILE A 204 2.11 -7.45 12.52
CA ILE A 204 2.70 -6.96 11.28
C ILE A 204 2.04 -5.62 10.95
N CYS A 205 2.85 -4.59 10.78
CA CYS A 205 2.48 -3.33 10.18
C CYS A 205 2.91 -3.36 8.71
N CYS A 206 2.01 -2.99 7.80
CA CYS A 206 2.30 -2.92 6.37
C CYS A 206 1.62 -1.65 5.84
N SER A 207 2.42 -0.61 5.67
CA SER A 207 1.95 0.73 5.28
C SER A 207 2.58 1.10 3.95
N ASP A 208 1.76 1.64 3.04
CA ASP A 208 2.22 2.15 1.75
C ASP A 208 2.93 1.09 0.88
N VAL A 209 2.43 -0.15 0.94
CA VAL A 209 2.93 -1.31 0.16
C VAL A 209 1.84 -1.84 -0.77
N LEU A 210 0.63 -2.05 -0.23
CA LEU A 210 -0.42 -2.82 -0.86
C LEU A 210 -0.96 -2.18 -2.15
N GLU A 211 -0.87 -0.86 -2.31
CA GLU A 211 -1.21 -0.11 -3.52
C GLU A 211 -0.38 -0.47 -4.75
N HIS A 212 0.80 -1.06 -4.53
CA HIS A 212 1.74 -1.49 -5.55
C HIS A 212 1.53 -2.95 -5.99
N ILE A 213 0.76 -3.72 -5.21
CA ILE A 213 0.67 -5.16 -5.35
C ILE A 213 -0.38 -5.57 -6.38
N ALA A 214 0.05 -6.35 -7.39
CA ALA A 214 -0.81 -6.80 -8.48
C ALA A 214 -1.75 -7.95 -8.07
N SER A 215 -1.32 -8.76 -7.11
CA SER A 215 -2.06 -9.91 -6.55
C SER A 215 -2.30 -9.72 -5.05
N PRO A 216 -3.11 -8.72 -4.64
CA PRO A 216 -3.22 -8.30 -3.24
C PRO A 216 -3.75 -9.39 -2.30
N VAL A 217 -4.65 -10.27 -2.76
CA VAL A 217 -5.17 -11.39 -1.95
C VAL A 217 -4.05 -12.39 -1.63
N GLU A 218 -3.25 -12.76 -2.62
CA GLU A 218 -2.16 -13.72 -2.43
C GLU A 218 -1.06 -13.14 -1.54
N PHE A 219 -0.68 -11.89 -1.79
CA PHE A 219 0.25 -11.16 -0.91
C PHE A 219 -0.26 -11.11 0.54
N THR A 220 -1.53 -10.77 0.75
CA THR A 220 -2.10 -10.67 2.11
C THR A 220 -2.17 -12.04 2.80
N LYS A 221 -2.38 -13.13 2.04
CA LYS A 221 -2.24 -14.50 2.56
C LYS A 221 -0.80 -14.82 2.97
N GLN A 222 0.20 -14.45 2.17
CA GLN A 222 1.61 -14.61 2.52
C GLN A 222 1.95 -13.86 3.83
N ILE A 223 1.47 -12.63 3.99
CA ILE A 223 1.59 -11.88 5.25
C ILE A 223 0.90 -12.62 6.41
N SER A 224 -0.28 -13.20 6.18
CA SER A 224 -0.97 -14.04 7.17
C SER A 224 -0.13 -15.25 7.59
N HIS A 225 0.64 -15.88 6.69
CA HIS A 225 1.53 -16.98 7.04
C HIS A 225 2.69 -16.56 7.94
N LEU A 226 3.12 -15.30 7.89
CA LEU A 226 4.14 -14.74 8.78
C LEU A 226 3.59 -14.41 10.19
N LEU A 227 2.27 -14.31 10.37
CA LEU A 227 1.64 -14.07 11.66
C LEU A 227 1.41 -15.36 12.45
N ARG A 228 1.53 -15.30 13.78
CA ARG A 228 1.00 -16.36 14.65
C ARG A 228 -0.52 -16.37 14.62
N GLU A 229 -1.12 -17.46 15.09
CA GLU A 229 -2.56 -17.50 15.35
C GLU A 229 -2.97 -16.40 16.35
N ASN A 230 -4.09 -15.72 16.07
CA ASN A 230 -4.51 -14.50 16.76
C ASN A 230 -3.54 -13.30 16.65
N GLY A 231 -2.53 -13.36 15.78
CA GLY A 231 -1.67 -12.24 15.43
C GLY A 231 -2.44 -11.14 14.71
N THR A 232 -1.96 -9.90 14.80
CA THR A 232 -2.64 -8.72 14.26
C THR A 232 -1.92 -8.18 13.03
N LEU A 233 -2.66 -7.97 11.95
CA LEU A 233 -2.21 -7.22 10.78
C LEU A 233 -2.80 -5.82 10.83
N PHE A 234 -1.94 -4.81 10.72
CA PHE A 234 -2.31 -3.44 10.40
C PHE A 234 -1.93 -3.14 8.95
N LEU A 235 -2.90 -2.68 8.17
CA LEU A 235 -2.71 -2.20 6.80
C LEU A 235 -3.00 -0.71 6.73
N GLU A 236 -2.15 0.01 6.01
CA GLU A 236 -2.40 1.39 5.61
C GLU A 236 -2.08 1.57 4.13
N VAL A 237 -2.99 2.22 3.41
CA VAL A 237 -2.81 2.62 2.01
C VAL A 237 -3.30 4.05 1.82
N PRO A 238 -2.69 4.81 0.91
CA PRO A 238 -3.10 6.17 0.66
C PRO A 238 -4.50 6.20 0.04
N LEU A 239 -5.32 7.17 0.48
CA LEU A 239 -6.66 7.39 -0.07
C LEU A 239 -6.52 8.21 -1.35
N GLU A 240 -6.03 7.57 -2.41
CA GLU A 240 -5.74 8.24 -3.67
C GLU A 240 -6.91 8.13 -4.65
N LEU A 241 -7.90 9.01 -4.48
CA LEU A 241 -8.77 9.33 -5.61
C LEU A 241 -8.01 10.05 -6.74
N ASN A 242 -6.80 10.55 -6.44
CA ASN A 242 -5.88 11.12 -7.43
C ASN A 242 -5.41 10.10 -8.45
N ALA A 243 -5.46 8.78 -8.19
CA ALA A 243 -5.24 7.78 -9.23
C ALA A 243 -6.22 7.97 -10.41
N LEU A 244 -7.40 8.58 -10.20
CA LEU A 244 -8.33 8.95 -11.29
C LEU A 244 -7.98 10.28 -11.97
N ARG A 245 -7.19 11.14 -11.32
CA ARG A 245 -6.73 12.45 -11.80
C ARG A 245 -5.39 12.36 -12.53
N GLU A 246 -4.53 11.44 -12.15
CA GLU A 246 -3.29 11.14 -12.84
C GLU A 246 -3.55 10.65 -14.27
N GLN A 247 -2.55 10.88 -15.13
CA GLN A 247 -2.58 10.34 -16.48
C GLN A 247 -2.80 8.82 -16.40
N THR A 248 -3.71 8.32 -17.24
CA THR A 248 -3.81 6.90 -17.55
C THR A 248 -2.42 6.37 -17.91
N GLY A 249 -2.15 5.09 -17.64
CA GLY A 249 -0.85 4.48 -17.92
C GLY A 249 -0.36 3.61 -16.76
N PRO A 250 0.69 2.80 -17.00
CA PRO A 250 1.43 2.14 -15.93
C PRO A 250 1.91 3.18 -14.90
N SER A 251 1.79 2.82 -13.62
CA SER A 251 2.12 3.69 -12.48
C SER A 251 2.67 2.86 -11.33
N PHE A 252 3.25 3.51 -10.32
CA PHE A 252 3.66 2.86 -9.08
C PHE A 252 2.43 2.35 -8.32
N HIS A 253 1.37 3.15 -8.26
CA HIS A 253 0.15 2.80 -7.56
C HIS A 253 -0.85 2.22 -8.57
N ILE A 254 -0.98 0.90 -8.56
CA ILE A 254 -1.90 0.17 -9.43
C ILE A 254 -3.26 -0.06 -8.76
N SER A 255 -3.35 0.09 -7.44
CA SER A 255 -4.54 -0.21 -6.66
C SER A 255 -4.95 0.99 -5.79
N CYS A 256 -6.23 1.35 -5.83
CA CYS A 256 -6.85 2.30 -4.90
C CYS A 256 -7.94 1.58 -4.10
N PHE A 257 -7.71 1.46 -2.79
CA PHE A 257 -8.59 0.74 -1.89
C PHE A 257 -9.66 1.65 -1.27
N THR A 258 -10.85 1.09 -1.08
CA THR A 258 -11.92 1.67 -0.26
C THR A 258 -12.09 0.87 1.02
N LYS A 259 -12.91 1.38 1.95
CA LYS A 259 -13.28 0.64 3.16
C LYS A 259 -13.82 -0.77 2.84
N ASN A 260 -14.59 -0.89 1.76
CA ASN A 260 -15.24 -2.14 1.39
C ASN A 260 -14.22 -3.11 0.78
N SER A 261 -13.40 -2.65 -0.17
CA SER A 261 -12.40 -3.52 -0.79
C SER A 261 -11.35 -4.00 0.20
N LEU A 262 -10.88 -3.13 1.11
CA LEU A 262 -9.87 -3.52 2.12
C LEU A 262 -10.43 -4.47 3.18
N ARG A 263 -11.68 -4.28 3.61
CA ARG A 263 -12.36 -5.22 4.51
C ARG A 263 -12.49 -6.60 3.87
N MET A 264 -12.90 -6.63 2.60
CA MET A 264 -13.12 -7.87 1.88
C MET A 264 -11.80 -8.58 1.56
N LEU A 265 -10.74 -7.83 1.23
CA LEU A 265 -9.38 -8.36 1.09
C LEU A 265 -8.95 -9.12 2.35
N LEU A 266 -9.07 -8.48 3.52
CA LEU A 266 -8.71 -9.11 4.80
C LEU A 266 -9.55 -10.36 5.09
N ALA A 267 -10.86 -10.30 4.84
CA ALA A 267 -11.74 -11.46 5.04
C ALA A 267 -11.36 -12.65 4.15
N LEU A 268 -11.08 -12.40 2.86
CA LEU A 268 -10.63 -13.42 1.89
C LEU A 268 -9.23 -13.97 2.19
N SER A 269 -8.45 -13.26 3.02
CA SER A 269 -7.07 -13.61 3.36
C SER A 269 -6.94 -14.24 4.76
N GLY A 270 -8.04 -14.69 5.36
CA GLY A 270 -8.02 -15.43 6.64
C GLY A 270 -8.00 -14.54 7.89
N PHE A 271 -8.41 -13.28 7.78
CA PHE A 271 -8.53 -12.38 8.93
C PHE A 271 -9.96 -12.26 9.43
N SER A 272 -10.08 -12.05 10.73
CA SER A 272 -11.32 -11.84 11.48
C SER A 272 -11.23 -10.54 12.31
N LYS A 273 -12.32 -10.18 13.01
CA LYS A 273 -12.39 -8.98 13.88
C LYS A 273 -11.94 -7.70 13.15
N ILE A 274 -12.34 -7.57 11.88
CA ILE A 274 -11.81 -6.57 10.95
C ILE A 274 -12.41 -5.18 11.26
N SER A 275 -11.54 -4.21 11.51
CA SER A 275 -11.89 -2.79 11.63
C SER A 275 -11.28 -2.02 10.46
N VAL A 276 -12.05 -1.14 9.81
CA VAL A 276 -11.54 -0.32 8.70
C VAL A 276 -11.94 1.14 8.89
N TYR A 277 -10.98 2.03 8.70
CA TYR A 277 -11.08 3.47 8.87
C TYR A 277 -10.66 4.13 7.54
N ALA A 278 -11.40 5.14 7.09
CA ALA A 278 -11.03 5.91 5.90
C ALA A 278 -11.07 7.39 6.22
N ASN A 279 -10.39 8.17 5.40
CA ASN A 279 -10.03 9.55 5.70
C ASN A 279 -9.25 9.62 7.03
N ALA A 280 -8.48 8.57 7.33
CA ALA A 280 -7.60 8.61 8.49
C ALA A 280 -6.44 9.55 8.15
N PHE A 281 -6.09 10.43 9.08
CA PHE A 281 -4.88 11.21 8.94
C PHE A 281 -3.67 10.30 9.10
N SER A 282 -2.74 10.41 8.16
CA SER A 282 -1.42 9.80 8.23
C SER A 282 -0.41 10.67 7.51
N SER A 283 0.78 10.13 7.27
CA SER A 283 1.75 10.74 6.38
C SER A 283 2.39 9.72 5.45
N TYR A 284 2.55 10.12 4.19
CA TYR A 284 3.32 9.40 3.20
C TYR A 284 4.64 10.12 3.04
N ARG A 285 5.73 9.46 3.46
CA ARG A 285 7.06 10.06 3.53
C ARG A 285 7.03 11.43 4.25
N GLY A 286 6.27 11.53 5.34
CA GLY A 286 6.16 12.73 6.19
C GLY A 286 5.37 13.91 5.62
N ALA A 287 4.87 13.82 4.38
CA ALA A 287 3.83 14.71 3.88
C ALA A 287 2.47 14.22 4.41
N PRO A 288 1.63 15.10 5.00
CA PRO A 288 0.30 14.73 5.45
C PRO A 288 -0.56 14.17 4.31
N CYS A 289 -1.21 13.04 4.54
CA CYS A 289 -2.12 12.44 3.57
C CYS A 289 -3.35 11.83 4.27
N SER A 290 -4.43 11.67 3.50
CA SER A 290 -5.57 10.86 3.91
C SER A 290 -5.31 9.41 3.53
N THR A 291 -5.60 8.47 4.42
CA THR A 291 -5.40 7.04 4.20
C THR A 291 -6.66 6.23 4.46
N VAL A 292 -6.66 5.00 3.95
CA VAL A 292 -7.52 3.92 4.41
C VAL A 292 -6.67 2.98 5.26
N GLN A 293 -7.07 2.81 6.51
CA GLN A 293 -6.40 1.94 7.47
C GLN A 293 -7.30 0.74 7.79
N ALA A 294 -6.72 -0.45 7.93
CA ALA A 294 -7.44 -1.61 8.42
C ALA A 294 -6.64 -2.38 9.48
N VAL A 295 -7.37 -3.01 10.40
CA VAL A 295 -6.84 -3.95 11.38
C VAL A 295 -7.59 -5.26 11.24
N GLY A 296 -6.87 -6.36 11.10
CA GLY A 296 -7.42 -7.71 11.08
C GLY A 296 -6.67 -8.62 12.04
N VAL A 297 -7.36 -9.58 12.66
CA VAL A 297 -6.75 -10.61 13.51
C VAL A 297 -6.77 -11.93 12.76
N LYS A 298 -5.60 -12.55 12.58
CA LYS A 298 -5.48 -13.87 11.95
C LYS A 298 -6.36 -14.88 12.68
N SER A 299 -7.14 -15.64 11.91
CA SER A 299 -8.00 -16.68 12.44
C SER A 299 -7.91 -17.94 11.58
N SER A 300 -7.75 -19.06 12.27
CA SER A 300 -7.86 -20.44 11.78
C SER A 300 -9.24 -20.78 11.24
N THR A 301 -10.27 -20.04 11.65
CA THR A 301 -11.59 -20.06 11.02
C THR A 301 -11.72 -18.93 10.02
N PRO A 302 -11.94 -19.21 8.72
CA PRO A 302 -12.18 -18.17 7.72
C PRO A 302 -13.33 -17.26 8.17
N GLY A 303 -13.10 -15.95 8.15
CA GLY A 303 -14.16 -14.99 8.46
C GLY A 303 -15.32 -15.18 7.48
N ARG A 304 -16.53 -15.48 7.98
CA ARG A 304 -17.74 -15.45 7.15
C ARG A 304 -17.96 -14.03 6.66
N PHE A 305 -17.70 -13.77 5.38
CA PHE A 305 -18.12 -12.53 4.75
C PHE A 305 -19.55 -12.68 4.24
N TYR A 306 -20.50 -12.01 4.89
CA TYR A 306 -21.86 -11.92 4.38
C TYR A 306 -21.91 -10.80 3.34
N PHE A 307 -22.17 -11.14 2.08
CA PHE A 307 -22.50 -10.15 1.07
C PHE A 307 -23.86 -9.55 1.46
N PRO A 308 -23.97 -8.26 1.86
CA PRO A 308 -25.27 -7.72 2.22
C PRO A 308 -26.13 -7.69 0.94
N ARG A 309 -27.17 -8.53 0.86
CA ARG A 309 -28.08 -8.61 -0.30
C ARG A 309 -28.65 -7.24 -0.69
N TRP A 310 -28.84 -6.35 0.29
CA TRP A 310 -29.35 -4.99 0.12
C TRP A 310 -28.40 -4.02 -0.58
N CYS A 311 -27.09 -4.32 -0.67
CA CYS A 311 -26.19 -3.53 -1.49
C CYS A 311 -26.53 -3.63 -2.98
N SER A 312 -27.19 -4.67 -3.47
CA SER A 312 -27.55 -4.77 -4.90
C SER A 312 -28.42 -3.59 -5.37
N LEU A 313 -29.55 -3.32 -4.69
CA LEU A 313 -30.47 -2.22 -5.04
C LEU A 313 -29.86 -0.81 -4.88
N ILE A 314 -29.16 -0.55 -3.78
CA ILE A 314 -28.49 0.75 -3.58
C ILE A 314 -27.30 0.91 -4.52
N THR A 315 -26.57 -0.18 -4.84
CA THR A 315 -25.50 -0.13 -5.84
C THR A 315 -26.03 0.07 -7.25
N ASP A 316 -27.23 -0.35 -7.62
CA ASP A 316 -27.74 -0.11 -8.99
C ASP A 316 -28.16 1.35 -9.21
N LEU A 317 -28.75 1.99 -8.19
CA LEU A 317 -29.01 3.42 -8.16
C LEU A 317 -27.72 4.26 -8.08
N LEU A 318 -26.78 3.88 -7.20
CA LEU A 318 -25.46 4.54 -7.12
C LEU A 318 -24.58 4.24 -8.33
N LYS A 319 -24.69 3.08 -9.00
CA LYS A 319 -23.97 2.78 -10.25
C LYS A 319 -24.43 3.73 -11.33
N SER A 320 -25.74 3.94 -11.47
CA SER A 320 -26.29 4.86 -12.46
C SER A 320 -25.89 6.30 -12.15
N PHE A 321 -25.93 6.70 -10.87
CA PHE A 321 -25.52 8.03 -10.44
C PHE A 321 -24.00 8.25 -10.56
N ILE A 322 -23.16 7.35 -10.06
CA ILE A 322 -21.69 7.43 -10.13
C ILE A 322 -21.23 7.28 -11.59
N ALA A 323 -21.81 6.39 -12.41
CA ALA A 323 -21.50 6.34 -13.83
C ALA A 323 -21.91 7.62 -14.55
N GLY A 324 -23.03 8.23 -14.16
CA GLY A 324 -23.46 9.55 -14.63
C GLY A 324 -22.47 10.66 -14.25
N VAL A 325 -22.10 10.74 -12.97
CA VAL A 325 -21.14 11.71 -12.44
C VAL A 325 -19.76 11.51 -13.04
N VAL A 326 -19.27 10.27 -13.15
CA VAL A 326 -18.00 9.93 -13.81
C VAL A 326 -18.04 10.33 -15.27
N ARG A 327 -19.12 10.05 -16.03
CA ARG A 327 -19.28 10.48 -17.43
C ARG A 327 -19.30 12.01 -17.57
N VAL A 328 -19.94 12.72 -16.65
CA VAL A 328 -20.00 14.19 -16.65
C VAL A 328 -18.63 14.79 -16.32
N LEU A 329 -17.92 14.23 -15.33
CA LEU A 329 -16.59 14.67 -14.95
C LEU A 329 -15.55 14.36 -16.03
N THR A 330 -15.60 13.20 -16.70
CA THR A 330 -14.71 12.91 -17.83
C THR A 330 -14.96 13.83 -19.02
N ARG A 331 -16.22 14.16 -19.34
CA ARG A 331 -16.55 15.10 -20.43
C ARG A 331 -16.12 16.55 -20.15
N LYS A 332 -16.04 16.97 -18.89
CA LYS A 332 -15.53 18.30 -18.52
C LYS A 332 -14.00 18.40 -18.60
N ILE A 333 -13.30 17.29 -18.34
CA ILE A 333 -11.83 17.23 -18.38
C ILE A 333 -11.30 17.08 -19.81
N GLU A 334 -12.06 16.47 -20.73
CA GLU A 334 -11.68 16.36 -22.15
C GLU A 334 -11.95 17.64 -22.97
N LYS A 335 -12.61 18.65 -22.38
CA LYS A 335 -12.92 19.95 -23.01
C LYS A 335 -12.02 21.10 -22.54
N GLN A 336 -11.01 20.81 -21.73
CA GLN A 336 -9.90 21.71 -21.37
C GLN A 336 -8.62 21.09 -21.91
#